data_AF-A0A1M5PKV2-F1
#
_entry.id   AF-A0A1M5PKV2-F1
#
_cell.length_a   1.000
_cell.length_b   1.000
_cell.length_c   1.000
_cell.angle_alpha   90.00
_cell.angle_beta   90.00
_cell.angle_gamma   90.00
#
_symmetry.space_group_name_H-M   'P 1'
#
loop_
_entity.id
_entity.type
_entity.pdbx_description
1 polymer ?
#
loop_
_entity_poly.entity_id
_entity_poly.type
_entity_poly.pdbx_seq_one_letter_code
_entity_poly.pdbx_strand_id
1 'polypeptide(L)'
;MHYFDPPNIEKSILRKAGINETVLVPIKPFKGALPQNCLNNVKAYIDSFGGEVQLGWIFSIMGNIALKLTAHAVVKTNEQKFLCVTPNPYRKDKVRFSPDNGVNALIVNNFLPQKLVPLITNKMLDNYLALEREMNDLRLANSGLVSQKQVLDIQLKAQVLYPSILQLAKENTSQKDYCFCGSNKKRAKCCK
;
A
#
# COMPACT_ATOMS: atom_id res chain seq x y z
N MET A 1 5.55 11.89 -9.28
CA MET A 1 4.87 11.58 -8.01
C MET A 1 4.92 10.08 -7.82
N HIS A 2 5.22 9.63 -6.61
CA HIS A 2 5.14 8.22 -6.24
C HIS A 2 4.32 8.06 -4.97
N TYR A 3 3.81 6.86 -4.75
CA TYR A 3 3.18 6.49 -3.49
C TYR A 3 4.23 6.48 -2.37
N PHE A 4 3.88 7.02 -1.21
CA PHE A 4 4.78 7.09 -0.06
C PHE A 4 4.04 6.81 1.25
N ASP A 5 4.74 6.28 2.25
CA ASP A 5 4.21 6.14 3.61
C ASP A 5 4.66 7.35 4.43
N PRO A 6 3.77 8.33 4.70
CA PRO A 6 4.13 9.49 5.50
C PRO A 6 4.41 9.07 6.95
N PRO A 7 5.31 9.77 7.66
CA PRO A 7 5.54 9.53 9.09
C PRO A 7 4.24 9.55 9.93
N ASN A 8 3.27 10.37 9.53
CA ASN A 8 1.95 10.42 10.14
C ASN A 8 0.84 10.48 9.08
N ILE A 9 -0.26 9.77 9.31
CA ILE A 9 -1.51 9.84 8.54
C ILE A 9 -2.60 10.31 9.49
N GLU A 10 -3.34 11.36 9.11
CA GLU A 10 -4.43 11.86 9.93
C GLU A 10 -5.51 10.80 10.16
N LYS A 11 -6.08 10.75 11.36
CA LYS A 11 -7.16 9.82 11.71
C LYS A 11 -8.39 9.98 10.81
N SER A 12 -8.66 11.21 10.35
CA SER A 12 -9.74 11.52 9.39
C SER A 12 -9.56 10.77 8.07
N ILE A 13 -8.34 10.72 7.53
CA ILE A 13 -7.99 10.00 6.31
C ILE A 13 -8.16 8.49 6.50
N LEU A 14 -7.69 7.95 7.63
CA LEU A 14 -7.85 6.53 7.95
C LEU A 14 -9.33 6.13 8.07
N ARG A 15 -10.15 6.95 8.73
CA ARG A 15 -11.60 6.72 8.86
C ARG A 15 -12.31 6.71 7.52
N LYS A 16 -11.93 7.57 6.56
CA LYS A 16 -12.47 7.53 5.18
C LYS A 16 -12.23 6.18 4.49
N ALA A 17 -11.19 5.46 4.89
CA ALA A 17 -10.88 4.13 4.38
C ALA A 17 -11.45 2.98 5.22
N GLY A 18 -12.31 3.28 6.21
CA GLY A 18 -12.85 2.29 7.13
C GLY A 18 -11.83 1.73 8.13
N ILE A 19 -10.71 2.44 8.34
CA ILE A 19 -9.63 2.01 9.25
C ILE A 19 -9.82 2.70 10.59
N ASN A 20 -10.13 1.90 11.61
CA ASN A 20 -10.39 2.39 12.97
C ASN A 20 -9.12 2.46 13.81
N GLU A 21 -8.19 1.53 13.60
CA GLU A 21 -6.97 1.42 14.38
C GLU A 21 -5.76 1.04 13.53
N THR A 22 -4.58 1.44 13.98
CA THR A 22 -3.31 1.01 13.40
C THR A 22 -2.31 0.74 14.50
N VAL A 23 -1.48 -0.27 14.31
CA VAL A 23 -0.38 -0.64 15.19
C VAL A 23 0.94 -0.48 14.45
N LEU A 24 1.99 -0.08 15.19
CA LEU A 24 3.34 -0.03 14.65
C LEU A 24 4.00 -1.39 14.86
N VAL A 25 4.20 -2.12 13.77
CA VAL A 25 4.77 -3.46 13.79
C VAL A 25 6.27 -3.38 13.48
N PRO A 26 7.16 -3.91 14.34
CA PRO A 26 8.58 -3.96 14.05
C PRO A 26 8.87 -4.79 12.80
N ILE A 27 9.80 -4.32 11.97
CA ILE A 27 10.31 -5.04 10.80
C ILE A 27 11.60 -5.75 11.21
N LYS A 28 11.59 -7.08 11.22
CA LYS A 28 12.76 -7.92 11.45
C LYS A 28 12.77 -9.04 10.42
N PRO A 29 13.35 -8.80 9.23
CA PRO A 29 13.41 -9.83 8.21
C PRO A 29 14.21 -11.02 8.71
N PHE A 30 13.70 -12.23 8.47
CA PHE A 30 14.44 -13.45 8.79
C PHE A 30 15.26 -13.91 7.59
N LYS A 31 16.22 -14.81 7.82
CA LYS A 31 17.13 -15.29 6.78
C LYS A 31 16.34 -15.94 5.63
N GLY A 32 16.60 -15.50 4.41
CA GLY A 32 15.95 -16.00 3.20
C GLY A 32 14.62 -15.33 2.85
N ALA A 33 14.13 -14.38 3.66
CA ALA A 33 12.93 -13.62 3.34
C ALA A 33 13.14 -12.74 2.09
N LEU A 34 12.14 -12.71 1.21
CA LEU A 34 12.20 -11.96 -0.05
C LEU A 34 11.33 -10.69 0.02
N PRO A 35 11.78 -9.55 -0.54
CA PRO A 35 10.93 -8.37 -0.68
C PRO A 35 9.64 -8.69 -1.42
N GLN A 36 8.55 -8.00 -1.07
CA GLN A 36 7.22 -8.16 -1.71
C GLN A 36 6.60 -9.57 -1.63
N ASN A 37 7.17 -10.49 -0.85
CA ASN A 37 6.71 -11.88 -0.73
C ASN A 37 6.10 -12.20 0.65
N CYS A 38 5.36 -11.25 1.23
CA CYS A 38 5.08 -11.27 2.66
C CYS A 38 4.31 -12.48 3.18
N LEU A 39 3.31 -12.98 2.44
CA LEU A 39 2.56 -14.16 2.85
C LEU A 39 3.45 -15.40 2.95
N ASN A 40 4.30 -15.63 1.95
CA ASN A 40 5.19 -16.79 1.94
C ASN A 40 6.33 -16.65 2.96
N ASN A 41 6.85 -15.44 3.16
CA ASN A 41 7.82 -15.18 4.22
C ASN A 41 7.26 -15.51 5.60
N VAL A 42 6.01 -15.11 5.87
CA VAL A 42 5.33 -15.39 7.15
C VAL A 42 5.11 -16.89 7.32
N LYS A 43 4.66 -17.60 6.28
CA LYS A 43 4.50 -19.07 6.32
C LYS A 43 5.83 -19.77 6.65
N ALA A 44 6.89 -19.46 5.90
CA ALA A 44 8.21 -20.03 6.13
C ALA A 44 8.81 -19.71 7.52
N TYR A 45 8.51 -18.51 8.05
CA TYR A 45 8.88 -18.18 9.44
C TYR A 45 8.14 -19.07 10.44
N ILE A 46 6.82 -19.21 10.29
CA ILE A 46 5.99 -20.00 11.21
C ILE A 46 6.42 -21.47 11.20
N ASP A 47 6.77 -22.04 10.05
CA ASP A 47 7.26 -23.42 9.95
C ASP A 47 8.53 -23.65 10.78
N SER A 48 9.34 -22.61 11.00
CA SER A 48 10.61 -22.69 11.73
C SER A 48 10.51 -22.26 13.21
N PHE A 49 9.64 -21.29 13.51
CA PHE A 49 9.62 -20.58 14.81
C PHE A 49 8.24 -20.59 15.49
N GLY A 50 7.20 -21.11 14.84
CA GLY A 50 5.82 -21.07 15.31
C GLY A 50 5.14 -19.71 15.14
N GLY A 51 3.92 -19.60 15.69
CA GLY A 51 3.05 -18.44 15.60
C GLY A 51 1.92 -18.60 14.57
N GLU A 52 1.26 -17.49 14.24
CA GLU A 52 0.10 -17.47 13.34
C GLU A 52 0.24 -16.38 12.27
N VAL A 53 -0.40 -16.59 11.12
CA VAL A 53 -0.50 -15.56 10.08
C VAL A 53 -1.52 -14.52 10.52
N GLN A 54 -1.10 -13.26 10.67
CA GLN A 54 -2.01 -12.12 10.76
C GLN A 54 -2.01 -11.35 9.44
N LEU A 55 -3.18 -11.27 8.82
CA LEU A 55 -3.42 -10.45 7.64
C LEU A 55 -3.94 -9.06 8.01
N GLY A 56 -3.76 -8.10 7.12
CA GLY A 56 -4.22 -6.74 7.31
C GLY A 56 -3.73 -5.80 6.21
N TRP A 57 -3.75 -4.51 6.49
CA TRP A 57 -3.43 -3.45 5.53
C TRP A 57 -2.22 -2.62 5.96
N ILE A 58 -1.37 -2.30 4.99
CA ILE A 58 -0.37 -1.24 5.09
C ILE A 58 -0.73 -0.09 4.15
N PHE A 59 -0.21 1.10 4.42
CA PHE A 59 -0.69 2.34 3.83
C PHE A 59 0.37 3.04 3.00
N SER A 60 -0.06 3.62 1.88
CA SER A 60 0.71 4.60 1.12
C SER A 60 -0.23 5.67 0.57
N ILE A 61 0.24 6.92 0.46
CA ILE A 61 -0.51 8.04 -0.09
C ILE A 61 0.08 8.43 -1.44
N MET A 62 -0.79 8.73 -2.42
CA MET A 62 -0.42 9.41 -3.66
C MET A 62 -0.93 10.84 -3.59
N GLY A 63 0.00 11.81 -3.56
CA GLY A 63 -0.30 13.21 -3.80
C GLY A 63 -1.28 13.88 -2.86
N ASN A 64 -1.53 13.31 -1.68
CA ASN A 64 -2.63 13.67 -0.77
C ASN A 64 -4.04 13.60 -1.40
N ILE A 65 -4.17 12.94 -2.56
CA ILE A 65 -5.43 12.80 -3.30
C ILE A 65 -5.99 11.38 -3.26
N ALA A 66 -5.14 10.38 -2.99
CA ALA A 66 -5.58 8.99 -2.85
C ALA A 66 -4.77 8.27 -1.76
N LEU A 67 -5.45 7.40 -1.02
CA LEU A 67 -4.86 6.45 -0.09
C LEU A 67 -4.91 5.05 -0.70
N LYS A 68 -3.76 4.37 -0.72
CA LYS A 68 -3.60 2.99 -1.15
C LYS A 68 -3.37 2.09 0.06
N LEU A 69 -4.25 1.11 0.20
CA LEU A 69 -4.13 0.03 1.15
C LEU A 69 -3.58 -1.17 0.39
N THR A 70 -2.42 -1.68 0.82
CA THR A 70 -1.86 -2.91 0.27
C THR A 70 -2.01 -3.99 1.31
N ALA A 71 -2.63 -5.12 0.95
CA ALA A 71 -2.75 -6.23 1.87
C ALA A 71 -1.35 -6.75 2.22
N HIS A 72 -1.16 -7.09 3.50
CA HIS A 72 0.12 -7.46 4.05
C HIS A 72 -0.04 -8.55 5.09
N ALA A 73 0.95 -9.43 5.17
CA ALA A 73 1.03 -10.49 6.17
C ALA A 73 2.14 -10.18 7.17
N VAL A 74 1.83 -10.36 8.46
CA VAL A 74 2.79 -10.31 9.57
C VAL A 74 2.62 -11.57 10.41
N VAL A 75 3.63 -11.92 11.19
CA VAL A 75 3.54 -13.00 12.18
C VAL A 75 2.84 -12.45 13.42
N LYS A 76 1.84 -13.16 13.92
CA LYS A 76 1.36 -13.02 15.30
C LYS A 76 2.11 -14.05 16.14
N THR A 77 2.98 -13.57 17.03
CA THR A 77 3.78 -14.45 17.89
C THR A 77 2.91 -15.06 18.98
N ASN A 78 3.43 -16.09 19.67
CA ASN A 78 2.74 -16.72 20.79
C ASN A 78 2.44 -15.74 21.94
N GLU A 79 3.25 -14.68 22.09
CA GLU A 79 3.03 -13.55 23.00
C GLU A 79 1.96 -12.55 22.51
N GLN A 80 1.21 -12.88 21.47
CA GLN A 80 0.19 -12.04 20.84
C GLN A 80 0.72 -10.70 20.31
N LYS A 81 2.02 -10.64 19.97
CA LYS A 81 2.65 -9.46 19.35
C LYS A 81 2.78 -9.66 17.86
N PHE A 82 2.79 -8.55 17.10
CA PHE A 82 3.01 -8.60 15.67
C PHE A 82 4.49 -8.40 15.30
N LEU A 83 4.92 -9.12 14.26
CA LEU A 83 6.26 -9.03 13.70
C LEU A 83 6.21 -9.08 12.17
N CYS A 84 6.74 -8.05 11.49
CA CYS A 84 6.88 -8.06 10.05
C CYS A 84 8.23 -8.70 9.69
N VAL A 85 8.18 -9.87 9.06
CA VAL A 85 9.38 -10.65 8.69
C VAL A 85 9.79 -10.45 7.23
N THR A 86 9.19 -9.49 6.54
CA THR A 86 9.44 -9.20 5.12
C THR A 86 10.37 -8.00 4.97
N PRO A 87 11.48 -8.12 4.23
CA PRO A 87 12.31 -6.97 3.89
C PRO A 87 11.51 -5.91 3.15
N ASN A 88 11.66 -4.65 3.55
CA ASN A 88 11.05 -3.52 2.88
C ASN A 88 12.10 -2.44 2.60
N PRO A 89 12.47 -2.18 1.32
CA PRO A 89 13.48 -1.17 1.02
C PRO A 89 13.00 0.26 1.32
N TYR A 90 11.69 0.47 1.48
CA TYR A 90 11.07 1.77 1.73
C TYR A 90 10.75 2.01 3.21
N ARG A 91 10.88 0.98 4.08
CA ARG A 91 10.60 1.05 5.52
C ARG A 91 11.66 0.30 6.30
N LYS A 92 12.39 0.99 7.18
CA LYS A 92 13.54 0.40 7.89
C LYS A 92 13.15 -0.30 9.20
N ASP A 93 12.39 0.35 10.07
CA ASP A 93 12.25 -0.12 11.45
C ASP A 93 10.87 -0.68 11.79
N LYS A 94 9.83 -0.01 11.29
CA LYS A 94 8.43 -0.31 11.62
C LYS A 94 7.54 -0.12 10.40
N VAL A 95 6.46 -0.88 10.37
CA VAL A 95 5.36 -0.69 9.42
C VAL A 95 4.08 -0.34 10.17
N ARG A 96 3.36 0.67 9.67
CA ARG A 96 2.01 0.98 10.14
C ARG A 96 1.06 -0.04 9.54
N PHE A 97 0.44 -0.83 10.40
CA PHE A 97 -0.39 -1.97 10.02
C PHE A 97 -1.77 -1.86 10.66
N SER A 98 -2.81 -2.20 9.92
CA SER A 98 -4.16 -2.41 10.46
C SER A 98 -4.52 -3.89 10.29
N PRO A 99 -4.58 -4.68 11.37
CA PRO A 99 -5.04 -6.06 11.32
C PRO A 99 -6.45 -6.13 10.72
N ASP A 100 -6.67 -7.09 9.81
CA ASP A 100 -7.98 -7.34 9.18
C ASP A 100 -8.02 -8.78 8.68
N ASN A 101 -8.74 -9.65 9.41
CA ASN A 101 -8.90 -11.06 9.03
C ASN A 101 -9.77 -11.23 7.78
N GLY A 102 -10.59 -10.24 7.42
CA GLY A 102 -11.39 -10.24 6.19
C GLY A 102 -10.54 -10.20 4.91
N VAL A 103 -9.27 -9.79 5.01
CA VAL A 103 -8.31 -9.85 3.89
C VAL A 103 -8.18 -11.27 3.33
N ASN A 104 -8.31 -12.31 4.16
CA ASN A 104 -8.17 -13.70 3.72
C ASN A 104 -9.14 -14.04 2.57
N ALA A 105 -10.38 -13.55 2.64
CA ALA A 105 -11.41 -13.79 1.62
C ALA A 105 -11.14 -13.06 0.29
N LEU A 106 -10.18 -12.13 0.27
CA LEU A 106 -9.81 -11.34 -0.91
C LEU A 106 -8.53 -11.85 -1.60
N ILE A 107 -7.87 -12.86 -1.03
CA ILE A 107 -6.66 -13.45 -1.61
C ILE A 107 -7.07 -14.36 -2.77
N VAL A 108 -6.44 -14.14 -3.91
CA VAL A 108 -6.63 -14.97 -5.11
C VAL A 108 -5.27 -15.51 -5.53
N ASN A 109 -5.15 -16.82 -5.72
CA ASN A 109 -3.91 -17.48 -6.15
C ASN A 109 -2.66 -17.16 -5.29
N ASN A 110 -2.81 -17.02 -3.97
CA ASN A 110 -1.77 -16.55 -3.03
C ASN A 110 -1.29 -15.10 -3.24
N PHE A 111 -1.96 -14.32 -4.09
CA PHE A 111 -1.66 -12.90 -4.26
C PHE A 111 -2.54 -12.03 -3.37
N LEU A 112 -1.89 -11.13 -2.64
CA LEU A 112 -2.54 -10.19 -1.74
C LEU A 112 -3.12 -9.00 -2.54
N PRO A 113 -4.36 -8.55 -2.25
CA PRO A 113 -5.03 -7.48 -2.99
C PRO A 113 -4.56 -6.07 -2.60
N GLN A 114 -5.06 -5.09 -3.35
CA GLN A 114 -4.95 -3.67 -3.03
C GLN A 114 -6.35 -3.04 -2.98
N LYS A 115 -6.52 -2.02 -2.13
CA LYS A 115 -7.70 -1.14 -2.13
C LYS A 115 -7.25 0.30 -2.33
N LEU A 116 -7.99 1.05 -3.13
CA LEU A 116 -7.72 2.45 -3.44
C LEU A 116 -8.88 3.32 -2.99
N VAL A 117 -8.61 4.27 -2.11
CA VAL A 117 -9.58 5.18 -1.51
C VAL A 117 -9.28 6.60 -1.99
N PRO A 118 -10.14 7.21 -2.83
CA PRO A 118 -9.99 8.61 -3.19
C PRO A 118 -10.20 9.50 -1.96
N LEU A 119 -9.35 10.50 -1.78
CA LEU A 119 -9.44 11.46 -0.67
C LEU A 119 -10.19 12.73 -1.06
N ILE A 120 -10.31 12.97 -2.37
CA ILE A 120 -11.02 14.06 -3.01
C ILE A 120 -12.02 13.50 -4.03
N THR A 121 -13.06 14.27 -4.36
CA THR A 121 -14.01 13.91 -5.42
C THR A 121 -13.54 14.51 -6.73
N ASN A 122 -13.13 13.68 -7.70
CA ASN A 122 -12.72 14.16 -9.01
C ASN A 122 -12.77 13.04 -10.06
N LYS A 123 -13.49 13.26 -11.17
CA LYS A 123 -13.68 12.27 -12.25
C LYS A 123 -12.37 11.79 -12.87
N MET A 124 -11.37 12.66 -13.03
CA MET A 124 -10.08 12.29 -13.59
C MET A 124 -9.30 11.38 -12.63
N LEU A 125 -9.37 11.67 -11.32
CA LEU A 125 -8.81 10.79 -10.31
C LEU A 125 -9.50 9.43 -10.30
N ASP A 126 -10.83 9.39 -10.37
CA ASP A 126 -11.58 8.13 -10.39
C ASP A 126 -11.19 7.26 -11.58
N ASN A 127 -11.05 7.86 -12.76
CA ASN A 127 -10.58 7.17 -13.97
C ASN A 127 -9.15 6.62 -13.80
N TYR A 128 -8.25 7.40 -13.21
CA TYR A 128 -6.88 6.94 -12.95
C TYR A 128 -6.83 5.78 -11.94
N LEU A 129 -7.59 5.87 -10.86
CA LEU A 129 -7.67 4.80 -9.86
C LEU A 129 -8.37 3.55 -10.39
N ALA A 130 -9.29 3.69 -11.36
CA ALA A 130 -9.89 2.55 -12.05
C ALA A 130 -8.84 1.77 -12.86
N LEU A 131 -7.90 2.44 -13.52
CA LEU A 131 -6.79 1.78 -14.22
C LEU A 131 -5.86 1.04 -13.25
N GLU A 132 -5.58 1.61 -12.07
CA GLU A 132 -4.81 0.89 -11.04
C GLU A 132 -5.56 -0.32 -10.48
N ARG A 133 -6.90 -0.24 -10.32
CA ARG A 133 -7.74 -1.38 -9.94
C ARG A 133 -7.68 -2.48 -10.98
N GLU A 134 -7.84 -2.14 -12.26
CA GLU A 134 -7.74 -3.07 -13.39
C GLU A 134 -6.39 -3.81 -13.37
N MET A 135 -5.28 -3.08 -13.17
CA MET A 135 -3.95 -3.68 -13.05
C MET A 135 -3.83 -4.63 -11.86
N ASN A 136 -4.37 -4.24 -10.71
CA ASN A 136 -4.38 -5.08 -9.51
C ASN A 136 -5.16 -6.38 -9.76
N ASP A 137 -6.34 -6.27 -10.38
CA ASP A 137 -7.23 -7.40 -10.62
C ASP A 137 -6.64 -8.37 -11.66
N LEU A 138 -6.01 -7.85 -12.71
CA LEU A 138 -5.25 -8.67 -13.66
C LEU A 138 -4.13 -9.46 -12.97
N ARG A 139 -3.37 -8.80 -12.08
CA ARG A 139 -2.32 -9.47 -11.30
C ARG A 139 -2.87 -10.57 -10.39
N LEU A 140 -4.01 -10.33 -9.73
CA LEU A 140 -4.66 -11.31 -8.86
C LEU A 140 -5.18 -12.53 -9.65
N ALA A 141 -5.95 -12.26 -10.72
CA ALA A 141 -6.61 -13.29 -11.51
C ALA A 141 -5.61 -14.20 -12.25
N ASN A 142 -4.46 -13.67 -12.68
CA ASN A 142 -3.49 -14.40 -13.48
C ASN A 142 -2.26 -14.87 -12.69
N SER A 143 -2.34 -14.95 -11.36
CA SER A 143 -1.21 -15.40 -10.53
C SER A 143 0.08 -14.60 -10.79
N GLY A 144 -0.06 -13.29 -11.04
CA GLY A 144 1.04 -12.40 -11.40
C GLY A 144 1.51 -12.48 -12.86
N LEU A 145 1.05 -13.44 -13.66
CA LEU A 145 1.40 -13.59 -15.08
C LEU A 145 0.46 -12.76 -15.96
N VAL A 146 0.81 -11.50 -16.21
CA VAL A 146 -0.05 -10.60 -16.99
C VAL A 146 0.49 -10.43 -18.42
N SER A 147 -0.40 -10.37 -19.41
CA SER A 147 -0.02 -10.07 -20.80
C SER A 147 0.67 -8.71 -20.90
N GLN A 148 1.84 -8.67 -21.53
CA GLN A 148 2.58 -7.42 -21.76
C GLN A 148 1.74 -6.39 -22.51
N LYS A 149 0.91 -6.82 -23.46
CA LYS A 149 0.01 -5.93 -24.20
C LYS A 149 -1.02 -5.27 -23.29
N GLN A 150 -1.68 -6.05 -22.43
CA GLN A 150 -2.66 -5.51 -21.47
C GLN A 150 -2.00 -4.55 -20.49
N VAL A 151 -0.80 -4.90 -20.00
CA VAL A 151 -0.03 -4.02 -19.10
C VAL A 151 0.29 -2.70 -19.79
N LEU A 152 0.78 -2.75 -21.03
CA LEU A 152 1.14 -1.58 -21.82
C LEU A 152 -0.09 -0.69 -22.09
N ASP A 153 -1.22 -1.28 -22.48
CA ASP A 153 -2.45 -0.54 -22.75
C ASP A 153 -2.93 0.26 -21.52
N ILE A 154 -2.90 -0.36 -20.33
CA ILE A 154 -3.25 0.31 -19.07
C ILE A 154 -2.24 1.43 -18.75
N GLN A 155 -0.94 1.16 -18.92
CA GLN A 155 0.12 2.13 -18.66
C GLN A 155 0.01 3.36 -19.56
N LEU A 156 -0.26 3.17 -20.86
CA LEU A 156 -0.45 4.27 -21.81
C LEU A 156 -1.65 5.13 -21.43
N LYS A 157 -2.79 4.53 -21.08
CA LYS A 157 -3.96 5.26 -20.57
C LYS A 157 -3.64 6.04 -19.30
N ALA A 158 -2.92 5.42 -18.36
CA ALA A 158 -2.53 6.08 -17.11
C ALA A 158 -1.58 7.25 -17.37
N GLN A 159 -0.66 7.12 -18.33
CA GLN A 159 0.28 8.17 -18.73
C GLN A 159 -0.43 9.39 -19.33
N VAL A 160 -1.49 9.19 -20.11
CA VAL A 160 -2.33 10.28 -20.64
C VAL A 160 -3.00 11.08 -19.52
N LEU A 161 -3.48 10.41 -18.47
CA LEU A 161 -4.13 11.07 -17.33
C LEU A 161 -3.13 11.74 -16.37
N TYR A 162 -1.88 11.27 -16.34
CA TYR A 162 -0.91 11.62 -15.31
C TYR A 162 -0.65 13.13 -15.14
N PRO A 163 -0.56 13.98 -16.19
CA PRO A 163 -0.40 15.43 -16.01
C PRO A 163 -1.53 16.05 -15.19
N SER A 164 -2.78 15.66 -15.43
CA SER A 164 -3.94 16.12 -14.67
C SER A 164 -3.90 15.61 -13.23
N ILE A 165 -3.50 14.36 -13.01
CA ILE A 165 -3.35 13.78 -11.66
C ILE A 165 -2.26 14.51 -10.86
N LEU A 166 -1.14 14.84 -11.51
CA LEU A 166 -0.08 15.63 -10.88
C LEU A 166 -0.56 17.03 -10.51
N GLN A 167 -1.34 17.68 -11.39
CA GLN A 167 -1.91 18.99 -11.12
C GLN A 167 -2.90 18.93 -9.93
N LEU A 168 -3.79 17.95 -9.90
CA LEU A 168 -4.70 17.72 -8.76
C LEU A 168 -3.94 17.53 -7.45
N ALA A 169 -2.85 16.76 -7.46
CA ALA A 169 -2.02 16.55 -6.29
C ALA A 169 -1.37 17.85 -5.79
N LYS A 170 -0.92 18.73 -6.70
CA LYS A 170 -0.41 20.06 -6.36
C LYS A 170 -1.48 20.94 -5.73
N GLU A 171 -2.68 20.97 -6.30
CA GLU A 171 -3.78 21.80 -5.81
C GLU A 171 -4.28 21.36 -4.43
N ASN A 172 -4.23 20.06 -4.14
CA ASN A 172 -4.75 19.48 -2.92
C ASN A 172 -3.68 19.18 -1.85
N THR A 173 -2.47 19.73 -2.00
CA THR A 173 -1.40 19.59 -1.00
C THR A 173 -1.05 20.96 -0.43
N SER A 174 -1.40 21.27 0.81
CA SER A 174 -1.03 22.54 1.43
C SER A 174 0.47 22.60 1.73
N GLN A 175 0.97 23.80 2.09
CA GLN A 175 2.37 24.00 2.52
C GLN A 175 2.73 23.19 3.78
N LYS A 176 1.74 22.86 4.62
CA LYS A 176 1.89 22.11 5.87
C LYS A 176 1.83 20.60 5.68
N ASP A 177 1.35 20.14 4.52
CA ASP A 177 1.24 18.71 4.21
C ASP A 177 2.57 18.12 3.79
N TYR A 178 2.67 16.79 3.82
CA TYR A 178 3.77 16.10 3.17
C TYR A 178 3.69 16.33 1.67
N CYS A 179 4.83 16.58 1.04
CA CYS A 179 4.90 17.00 -0.34
C CYS A 179 4.34 15.91 -1.26
N PHE A 180 3.50 16.30 -2.21
CA PHE A 180 2.88 15.42 -3.20
C PHE A 180 3.89 14.60 -4.02
N CYS A 181 5.17 14.98 -4.04
CA CYS A 181 6.19 14.24 -4.75
C CYS A 181 6.54 12.90 -4.08
N GLY A 182 6.24 12.74 -2.78
CA GLY A 182 6.52 11.53 -2.00
C GLY A 182 7.82 11.54 -1.18
N SER A 183 8.51 12.69 -1.10
CA SER A 183 9.81 12.81 -0.43
C SER A 183 9.79 12.71 1.11
N ASN A 184 8.61 12.55 1.73
CA ASN A 184 8.40 12.68 3.17
C ASN A 184 8.80 14.04 3.79
N LYS A 185 9.17 15.04 2.98
CA LYS A 185 9.34 16.44 3.42
C LYS A 185 8.02 17.18 3.38
N LYS A 186 7.86 18.23 4.20
CA LYS A 186 6.74 19.17 4.07
C LYS A 186 6.81 19.92 2.73
N ARG A 187 5.67 20.22 2.09
CA ARG A 187 5.64 20.93 0.79
C ARG A 187 6.43 22.24 0.86
N ALA A 188 6.31 23.00 1.95
CA ALA A 188 7.07 24.24 2.19
C ALA A 188 8.60 24.10 2.08
N LYS A 189 9.13 22.88 2.26
CA LYS A 189 10.57 22.57 2.22
C LYS A 189 10.91 21.61 1.08
N CYS A 190 10.07 21.52 0.05
CA CYS A 190 10.22 20.58 -1.05
C CYS A 190 9.81 21.19 -2.39
N CYS A 191 8.75 20.68 -3.03
CA CYS A 191 8.30 21.16 -4.33
C CYS A 191 7.39 22.38 -4.18
N LYS A 192 7.60 23.38 -5.05
CA LYS A 192 6.72 24.54 -5.18
C LYS A 192 5.50 24.16 -6.02
#